data_AF-A0A7C9VJP5-F1
#
_entry.id   AF-A0A7C9VJP5-F1
#
_cell.length_a   1.000
_cell.length_b   1.000
_cell.length_c   1.000
_cell.angle_alpha   90.00
_cell.angle_beta   90.00
_cell.angle_gamma   90.00
#
_symmetry.space_group_name_H-M   'P 1'
#
loop_
_entity.id
_entity.type
_entity.pdbx_description
1 polymer ?
#
loop_
_entity_poly.entity_id
_entity_poly.type
_entity_poly.pdbx_seq_one_letter_code
_entity_poly.pdbx_strand_id
1 'polypeptide(L)'
;LGSALKAAGYPAKADPAKLNAPMVIFLLWLLVLLVTMVYGPIAAMLVELFPTRIRYTSMSLPYHIGNGWFGGLLPATSFAIVASTGDIYAGLWYPVIFALITVVIGFFFLPETKDVDITK
;
A
#
# COMPACT_ATOMS: atom_id res chain seq x y z
N LEU A 1 -13.85 13.39 -15.47
CA LEU A 1 -12.37 13.52 -15.41
C LEU A 1 -11.82 14.39 -16.53
N GLY A 2 -12.11 14.10 -17.81
CA GLY A 2 -11.61 14.91 -18.93
C GLY A 2 -11.94 16.40 -18.82
N SER A 3 -13.14 16.78 -18.37
CA SER A 3 -13.52 18.18 -18.14
C SER A 3 -12.82 18.84 -16.95
N ALA A 4 -12.75 18.16 -15.79
CA ALA A 4 -12.11 18.68 -14.58
C ALA A 4 -10.58 18.81 -14.72
N LEU A 5 -9.92 17.80 -15.27
CA LEU A 5 -8.48 17.86 -15.55
C LEU A 5 -8.15 18.89 -16.63
N LYS A 6 -9.00 19.02 -17.67
CA LYS A 6 -8.84 20.05 -18.70
C LYS A 6 -9.08 21.45 -18.15
N ALA A 7 -10.03 21.63 -17.23
CA ALA A 7 -10.25 22.89 -16.52
C ALA A 7 -9.05 23.25 -15.61
N ALA A 8 -8.39 22.24 -15.02
CA ALA A 8 -7.14 22.41 -14.26
C ALA A 8 -5.87 22.51 -15.14
N GLY A 9 -5.99 22.50 -16.47
CA GLY A 9 -4.86 22.68 -17.39
C GLY A 9 -3.98 21.43 -17.60
N TYR A 10 -4.44 20.24 -17.21
CA TYR A 10 -3.64 19.02 -17.36
C TYR A 10 -3.57 18.52 -18.81
N PRO A 11 -2.37 18.11 -19.28
CA PRO A 11 -2.20 17.58 -20.63
C PRO A 11 -2.84 16.19 -20.77
N ALA A 12 -3.46 15.93 -21.92
CA ALA A 12 -4.14 14.66 -22.21
C ALA A 12 -3.19 13.46 -22.34
N LYS A 13 -1.89 13.71 -22.57
CA LYS A 13 -0.83 12.71 -22.63
C LYS A 13 0.41 13.25 -21.92
N ALA A 14 1.17 12.35 -21.30
CA ALA A 14 2.48 12.67 -20.79
C ALA A 14 3.40 13.08 -21.95
N ASP A 15 4.11 14.19 -21.79
CA ASP A 15 5.13 14.64 -22.73
C ASP A 15 6.39 13.76 -22.56
N PRO A 16 6.76 12.92 -23.55
CA PRO A 16 7.91 12.04 -23.43
C PRO A 16 9.22 12.80 -23.21
N ALA A 17 9.32 14.05 -23.68
CA ALA A 17 10.51 14.88 -23.50
C ALA A 17 10.68 15.40 -22.07
N LYS A 18 9.60 15.42 -21.27
CA LYS A 18 9.63 15.80 -19.84
C LYS A 18 9.76 14.60 -18.91
N LEU A 19 9.80 13.38 -19.45
CA LEU A 19 9.86 12.16 -18.67
C LEU A 19 11.30 11.83 -18.28
N ASN A 20 11.61 11.91 -16.99
CA ASN A 20 12.89 11.46 -16.45
C ASN A 20 12.84 9.94 -16.20
N ALA A 21 13.05 9.15 -17.26
CA ALA A 21 12.97 7.69 -17.19
C ALA A 21 13.90 7.07 -16.14
N PRO A 22 15.19 7.47 -16.03
CA PRO A 22 16.07 6.94 -14.98
C PRO A 22 15.53 7.17 -13.57
N MET A 23 15.01 8.37 -13.28
CA MET A 23 14.46 8.68 -11.97
C MET A 23 13.19 7.87 -11.68
N VAL A 24 12.30 7.71 -12.66
CA VAL A 24 11.08 6.90 -12.50
C VAL A 24 11.45 5.44 -12.20
N ILE A 25 12.40 4.87 -12.94
CA ILE A 25 12.87 3.50 -12.71
C ILE A 25 13.49 3.36 -11.31
N PHE A 26 14.31 4.32 -10.89
CA PHE A 26 14.91 4.33 -9.56
C PHE A 26 13.85 4.39 -8.45
N LEU A 27 12.83 5.23 -8.59
CA LEU A 27 11.72 5.32 -7.64
C LEU A 27 10.93 4.01 -7.58
N LEU A 28 10.63 3.39 -8.72
CA LEU A 28 9.96 2.09 -8.76
C LEU A 28 10.79 1.00 -8.09
N TRP A 29 12.11 0.96 -8.34
CA TRP A 29 13.02 0.04 -7.68
C TRP A 29 13.03 0.26 -6.16
N LEU A 30 13.11 1.51 -5.70
CA LEU A 30 13.05 1.84 -4.28
C LEU A 30 11.74 1.37 -3.64
N LEU A 31 10.60 1.60 -4.30
CA LEU A 31 9.30 1.13 -3.82
C LEU A 31 9.23 -0.40 -3.72
N VAL A 32 9.78 -1.12 -4.71
CA VAL A 32 9.85 -2.59 -4.67
C VAL A 32 10.75 -3.07 -3.54
N LEU A 33 11.90 -2.42 -3.32
CA LEU A 33 12.78 -2.73 -2.20
C LEU A 33 12.08 -2.52 -0.85
N LEU A 34 11.33 -1.43 -0.70
CA LEU A 34 10.55 -1.19 0.51
C LEU A 34 9.52 -2.30 0.72
N VAL A 35 8.81 -2.72 -0.33
CA VAL A 35 7.85 -3.83 -0.28
C VAL A 35 8.52 -5.14 0.15
N THR A 36 9.70 -5.48 -0.41
CA THR A 36 10.37 -6.74 -0.06
C THR A 36 10.84 -6.78 1.39
N MET A 37 11.27 -5.65 1.96
CA MET A 37 11.62 -5.56 3.38
C MET A 37 10.45 -5.87 4.31
N VAL A 38 9.21 -5.65 3.88
CA VAL A 38 8.01 -5.97 4.66
C VAL A 38 7.59 -7.42 4.43
N TYR A 39 7.63 -7.91 3.18
CA TYR A 39 7.20 -9.27 2.84
C TYR A 39 8.04 -10.37 3.52
N GLY A 40 9.35 -10.15 3.70
CA GLY A 40 10.22 -11.12 4.36
C GLY A 40 9.81 -11.42 5.81
N PRO A 41 9.76 -10.41 6.69
CA PRO A 41 9.35 -10.57 8.09
C PRO A 41 7.88 -10.99 8.27
N ILE A 42 6.96 -10.52 7.43
CA ILE A 42 5.52 -10.84 7.55
C ILE A 42 5.29 -12.36 7.57
N ALA A 43 6.01 -13.11 6.74
CA ALA A 43 5.84 -14.57 6.67
C ALA A 43 6.19 -15.26 7.99
N ALA A 44 7.23 -14.79 8.70
CA ALA A 44 7.64 -15.31 10.01
C ALA A 44 6.68 -14.85 11.12
N MET A 45 6.37 -13.55 11.17
CA MET A 45 5.48 -12.96 12.18
C MET A 45 4.11 -13.65 12.20
N LEU A 46 3.50 -13.88 11.04
CA LEU A 46 2.19 -14.54 10.96
C LEU A 46 2.23 -16.02 11.40
N VAL A 47 3.39 -16.68 11.27
CA VAL A 47 3.58 -18.05 11.76
C VAL A 47 3.67 -18.06 13.30
N GLU A 48 4.27 -17.05 13.90
CA GLU A 48 4.46 -16.92 15.34
C GLU A 48 3.19 -16.45 16.06
N LEU A 49 2.39 -15.59 15.43
CA LEU A 49 1.15 -15.03 15.99
C LEU A 49 -0.02 -16.02 16.05
N PHE A 50 -0.05 -17.03 15.17
CA PHE A 50 -1.19 -17.93 15.03
C PHE A 50 -0.84 -19.41 15.20
N PRO A 51 -1.61 -20.18 16.00
CA PRO A 51 -1.47 -21.63 16.10
C PRO A 51 -1.54 -22.31 14.74
N THR A 52 -0.75 -23.37 14.58
CA THR A 52 -0.60 -24.12 13.31
C THR A 52 -1.95 -24.54 12.69
N ARG A 53 -2.91 -24.95 13.52
CA ARG A 53 -4.24 -25.41 13.09
C ARG A 53 -5.13 -24.35 12.41
N ILE A 54 -4.95 -23.06 12.72
CA ILE A 54 -5.77 -21.97 12.17
C ILE A 54 -4.98 -20.99 11.30
N ARG A 55 -3.68 -21.25 11.11
CA ARG A 55 -2.77 -20.31 10.46
C ARG A 55 -3.21 -19.92 9.05
N TYR A 56 -3.67 -20.87 8.23
CA TYR A 56 -4.08 -20.59 6.86
C TYR A 56 -5.32 -19.67 6.81
N THR A 57 -6.35 -19.97 7.59
CA THR A 57 -7.56 -19.13 7.70
C THR A 57 -7.24 -17.76 8.29
N SER A 58 -6.39 -17.73 9.31
CA SER A 58 -6.00 -16.49 10.00
C SER A 58 -5.10 -15.60 9.14
N MET A 59 -4.28 -16.16 8.26
CA MET A 59 -3.48 -15.41 7.28
C MET A 59 -4.35 -14.83 6.16
N SER A 60 -5.34 -15.58 5.69
CA SER A 60 -6.21 -15.20 4.57
C SER A 60 -7.08 -13.97 4.88
N LEU A 61 -7.58 -13.84 6.11
CA LEU A 61 -8.46 -12.73 6.49
C LEU A 61 -7.79 -11.34 6.40
N PRO A 62 -6.62 -11.10 7.03
CA PRO A 62 -5.86 -9.86 6.83
C PRO A 62 -5.50 -9.63 5.37
N TYR A 63 -5.16 -10.68 4.62
CA TYR A 63 -4.81 -10.56 3.20
C TYR A 63 -6.00 -10.10 2.35
N HIS A 64 -7.20 -10.66 2.56
CA HIS A 64 -8.39 -10.26 1.79
C HIS A 64 -8.89 -8.88 2.16
N ILE A 65 -8.84 -8.50 3.44
CA ILE A 65 -9.26 -7.15 3.85
C ILE A 65 -8.22 -6.13 3.39
N GLY A 66 -6.94 -6.39 3.66
CA GLY A 66 -5.80 -5.56 3.29
C GLY A 66 -5.70 -5.33 1.79
N ASN A 67 -5.45 -6.41 1.05
CA ASN A 67 -5.22 -6.32 -0.39
C ASN A 67 -6.52 -6.15 -1.16
N GLY A 68 -7.60 -6.81 -0.74
CA GLY A 68 -8.88 -6.76 -1.45
C GLY A 68 -9.57 -5.42 -1.27
N TRP A 69 -9.78 -4.97 -0.03
CA TRP A 69 -10.54 -3.76 0.22
C TRP A 69 -9.67 -2.51 0.10
N PHE A 70 -8.61 -2.39 0.90
CA PHE A 70 -7.79 -1.17 0.88
C PHE A 70 -6.94 -1.07 -0.38
N GLY A 71 -6.30 -2.17 -0.80
CA GLY A 71 -5.51 -2.24 -2.03
C GLY A 71 -6.37 -2.18 -3.29
N GLY A 72 -7.44 -2.98 -3.37
CA GLY A 72 -8.30 -3.04 -4.56
C GLY A 72 -9.09 -1.76 -4.82
N LEU A 73 -9.49 -1.02 -3.78
CA LEU A 73 -10.14 0.28 -3.93
C LEU A 73 -9.17 1.45 -4.11
N LEU A 74 -7.85 1.23 -3.95
CA LEU A 74 -6.85 2.29 -4.08
C LEU A 74 -6.95 3.01 -5.43
N PRO A 75 -7.01 2.32 -6.60
CA PRO A 75 -7.09 3.02 -7.88
C PRO A 75 -8.37 3.85 -7.98
N ALA A 76 -9.53 3.26 -7.69
CA ALA A 76 -10.82 3.92 -7.80
C ALA A 76 -10.92 5.15 -6.88
N THR A 77 -10.47 5.02 -5.63
CA THR A 77 -10.51 6.10 -4.64
C THR A 77 -9.50 7.19 -4.97
N SER A 78 -8.28 6.82 -5.34
CA SER A 78 -7.25 7.79 -5.78
C SER A 78 -7.72 8.57 -7.00
N PHE A 79 -8.37 7.89 -7.96
CA PHE A 79 -8.99 8.55 -9.11
C PHE A 79 -10.11 9.51 -8.70
N ALA A 80 -10.98 9.13 -7.77
CA ALA A 80 -12.05 9.99 -7.28
C ALA A 80 -11.50 11.26 -6.61
N ILE A 81 -10.44 11.13 -5.79
CA ILE A 81 -9.78 12.25 -5.12
C ILE A 81 -9.15 13.21 -6.14
N VAL A 82 -8.40 12.69 -7.12
CA VAL A 82 -7.80 13.53 -8.18
C VAL A 82 -8.90 14.22 -8.99
N ALA A 83 -10.01 13.53 -9.28
CA ALA A 83 -11.11 14.10 -10.04
C ALA A 83 -11.82 15.25 -9.32
N SER A 84 -11.95 15.17 -7.99
CA SER A 84 -12.63 16.19 -7.17
C SER A 84 -11.73 17.38 -6.84
N THR A 85 -10.43 17.14 -6.66
CA THR A 85 -9.46 18.19 -6.30
C THR A 85 -8.84 18.87 -7.51
N GLY A 86 -8.76 18.18 -8.64
CA GLY A 86 -8.01 18.62 -9.81
C GLY A 86 -6.49 18.47 -9.69
N ASP A 87 -5.96 18.00 -8.55
CA ASP A 87 -4.55 17.78 -8.30
C ASP A 87 -4.20 16.29 -8.46
N ILE A 88 -3.25 15.97 -9.36
CA ILE A 88 -2.82 14.59 -9.62
C ILE A 88 -2.09 13.96 -8.43
N TYR A 89 -1.51 14.77 -7.55
CA TYR A 89 -0.78 14.29 -6.38
C TYR A 89 -1.71 14.02 -5.19
N ALA A 90 -2.91 14.60 -5.19
CA ALA A 90 -3.87 14.42 -4.10
C ALA A 90 -4.26 12.94 -3.90
N GLY A 91 -4.27 12.14 -4.97
CA GLY A 91 -4.51 10.69 -4.88
C GLY A 91 -3.47 9.93 -4.04
N LEU A 92 -2.24 10.44 -3.93
CA LEU A 92 -1.17 9.83 -3.12
C LEU A 92 -1.49 9.80 -1.63
N TRP A 93 -2.38 10.69 -1.16
CA TRP A 93 -2.77 10.71 0.25
C TRP A 93 -3.53 9.44 0.67
N TYR A 94 -4.22 8.76 -0.24
CA TYR A 94 -4.92 7.52 0.09
C TYR A 94 -3.96 6.44 0.64
N PRO A 95 -2.93 5.98 -0.08
CA PRO A 95 -1.98 5.01 0.47
C PRO A 95 -1.15 5.56 1.63
N VAL A 96 -0.83 6.87 1.64
CA VAL A 96 -0.05 7.48 2.73
C VAL A 96 -0.81 7.40 4.06
N ILE A 97 -2.11 7.72 4.06
CA ILE A 97 -2.94 7.63 5.28
C ILE A 97 -2.98 6.19 5.80
N PHE A 98 -3.20 5.20 4.94
CA PHE A 98 -3.20 3.78 5.36
C PHE A 98 -1.82 3.29 5.83
N ALA A 99 -0.74 3.78 5.23
CA ALA A 99 0.62 3.50 5.71
C ALA A 99 0.83 4.08 7.13
N LEU A 100 0.39 5.31 7.38
CA LEU A 100 0.46 5.94 8.70
C LEU A 100 -0.39 5.19 9.74
N ILE A 101 -1.61 4.78 9.38
CA ILE A 101 -2.45 3.95 10.24
C ILE A 101 -1.73 2.64 10.59
N THR A 102 -1.11 1.98 9.60
CA THR A 102 -0.32 0.75 9.82
C THR A 102 0.84 0.97 10.77
N VAL A 103 1.56 2.09 10.65
CA VAL A 103 2.67 2.44 11.57
C VAL A 103 2.15 2.64 12.99
N VAL A 104 1.07 3.42 13.17
CA VAL A 104 0.49 3.69 14.49
C VAL A 104 -0.02 2.39 15.12
N ILE A 105 -0.79 1.59 14.39
CA ILE A 105 -1.32 0.33 14.90
C ILE A 105 -0.20 -0.65 15.20
N GLY A 106 0.74 -0.82 14.28
CA GLY A 106 1.88 -1.73 14.45
C GLY A 106 2.75 -1.35 15.65
N PHE A 107 2.99 -0.05 15.87
CA PHE A 107 3.81 0.41 16.98
C PHE A 107 3.14 0.20 18.35
N PHE A 108 1.82 0.39 18.45
CA PHE A 108 1.12 0.31 19.74
C PHE A 108 0.51 -1.05 20.07
N PHE A 109 0.15 -1.86 19.07
CA PHE A 109 -0.68 -3.06 19.26
C PHE A 109 -0.01 -4.36 18.81
N LEU A 110 1.08 -4.31 18.04
CA LEU A 110 1.75 -5.54 17.61
C LEU A 110 2.55 -6.13 18.77
N PRO A 111 2.27 -7.37 19.20
CA PRO A 111 3.03 -8.01 20.27
C PRO A 111 4.43 -8.41 19.80
N GLU A 112 5.38 -8.43 20.71
CA GLU A 112 6.71 -9.02 20.49
C GLU A 112 6.57 -10.56 20.39
N THR A 113 7.11 -11.15 19.33
CA THR A 113 6.91 -12.57 18.99
C THR A 113 8.16 -13.43 19.14
N LYS A 114 9.32 -12.83 19.41
CA LYS A 114 10.65 -13.50 19.47
C LYS A 114 10.71 -14.78 20.31
N ASP A 115 9.89 -14.92 21.35
CA ASP A 115 9.96 -16.04 22.30
C ASP A 115 8.63 -16.83 22.43
N VAL A 116 7.74 -16.74 21.43
CA VAL A 116 6.44 -17.42 21.47
C VAL A 116 6.56 -18.91 21.06
N ASP A 117 6.05 -19.81 21.90
CA ASP A 117 5.97 -21.24 21.61
C ASP A 117 4.88 -21.55 20.57
N ILE A 118 5.32 -21.90 19.36
CA ILE A 118 4.47 -22.16 18.19
C ILE A 118 3.93 -23.60 18.09
N THR A 119 4.27 -24.47 19.05
CA THR A 119 3.94 -25.91 18.99
C THR A 119 2.65 -26.30 19.74
N LYS A 120 1.98 -25.34 20.38
CA LYS A 120 0.70 -25.53 21.10
C LYS A 120 -0.55 -25.54 20.21
#